data_AF-A0A397HUW2-F1
#
_entry.id   AF-A0A397HUW2-F1
#
_cell.length_a   1.000
_cell.length_b   1.000
_cell.length_c   1.000
_cell.angle_alpha   90.00
_cell.angle_beta   90.00
_cell.angle_gamma   90.00
#
_symmetry.space_group_name_H-M   'P 1'
#
loop_
_entity.id
_entity.type
_entity.pdbx_description
1 polymer ?
#
loop_
_entity_poly.entity_id
_entity_poly.type
_entity_poly.pdbx_seq_one_letter_code
_entity_poly.pdbx_strand_id
1 'polypeptide(L)'
;MFVYVDRKCIYREYHGSTIEKHWNTNCTGNAYCDISYKDYMELKSRSEANNSYFEKKVIRRYELWMQNAIRRVKRAREIGRKIRAVKVIQEKWLEYFYRPDGLCASELALHYQLLWAIREEMRQINNV
;
A
#
# COMPACT_ATOMS: atom_id res chain seq x y z
N MET A 1 8.04 49.36 -0.14
CA MET A 1 7.81 48.35 -1.20
C MET A 1 6.84 47.32 -0.64
N PHE A 2 5.55 47.47 -0.92
CA PHE A 2 4.52 46.52 -0.45
C PHE A 2 4.49 45.33 -1.40
N VAL A 3 4.96 44.17 -0.94
CA VAL A 3 4.83 42.91 -1.67
C VAL A 3 3.37 42.47 -1.56
N TYR A 4 2.62 42.67 -2.64
CA TYR A 4 1.24 42.20 -2.74
C TYR A 4 1.26 40.68 -2.91
N VAL A 5 1.18 39.94 -1.80
CA VAL A 5 0.98 38.48 -1.86
C VAL A 5 -0.51 38.24 -2.04
N ASP A 6 -0.90 37.84 -3.25
CA ASP A 6 -2.29 37.54 -3.60
C ASP A 6 -2.87 36.48 -2.63
N ARG A 7 -3.90 36.84 -1.88
CA ARG A 7 -4.59 35.95 -0.91
C ARG A 7 -5.09 34.66 -1.57
N LYS A 8 -5.37 34.66 -2.89
CA LYS A 8 -5.72 33.43 -3.62
C LYS A 8 -4.58 32.43 -3.70
N CYS A 9 -3.32 32.88 -3.79
CA CYS A 9 -2.15 32.01 -3.81
C CYS A 9 -1.98 31.28 -2.47
N ILE A 10 -2.14 31.99 -1.34
CA ILE A 10 -2.04 31.41 0.00
C ILE A 10 -3.14 30.36 0.22
N TYR A 11 -4.38 30.65 -0.20
CA TYR A 11 -5.51 29.73 -0.03
C TYR A 11 -5.34 28.45 -0.87
N ARG A 12 -4.82 28.56 -2.11
CA ARG A 12 -4.47 27.40 -2.95
C ARG A 12 -3.31 26.60 -2.40
N GLU A 13 -2.32 27.24 -1.78
CA GLU A 13 -1.16 26.56 -1.20
C GLU A 13 -1.51 25.77 0.05
N TYR A 14 -2.33 26.34 0.94
CA TYR A 14 -2.82 25.65 2.14
C TYR A 14 -3.64 24.40 1.74
N HIS A 15 -4.56 24.55 0.79
CA HIS A 15 -5.33 23.42 0.26
C HIS A 15 -4.47 22.39 -0.48
N GLY A 16 -3.50 22.85 -1.27
CA GLY A 16 -2.57 21.98 -1.99
C GLY A 16 -1.74 21.09 -1.05
N SER A 17 -1.29 21.63 0.08
CA SER A 17 -0.51 20.88 1.07
C SER A 17 -1.33 19.77 1.76
N THR A 18 -2.61 20.03 2.05
CA THR A 18 -3.54 19.06 2.65
C THR A 18 -3.91 17.97 1.66
N ILE A 19 -4.11 18.34 0.40
CA ILE A 19 -4.42 17.41 -0.69
C ILE A 19 -3.20 16.51 -1.01
N GLU A 20 -1.99 17.06 -1.08
CA GLU A 20 -0.77 16.26 -1.28
C GLU A 20 -0.51 15.30 -0.10
N LYS A 21 -0.77 15.74 1.14
CA LYS A 21 -0.73 14.87 2.34
C LYS A 21 -1.76 13.75 2.23
N HIS A 22 -3.01 14.07 1.88
CA HIS A 22 -4.07 13.08 1.67
C HIS A 22 -3.69 12.06 0.59
N TRP A 23 -3.12 12.50 -0.54
CA TRP A 23 -2.68 11.57 -1.59
C TRP A 23 -1.54 10.69 -1.12
N ASN A 24 -0.57 11.22 -0.37
CA ASN A 24 0.51 10.41 0.18
C ASN A 24 0.00 9.28 1.09
N THR A 25 -1.11 9.49 1.81
CA THR A 25 -1.63 8.49 2.76
C THR A 25 -2.67 7.55 2.15
N ASN A 26 -3.49 8.03 1.21
CA ASN A 26 -4.74 7.35 0.85
C ASN A 26 -4.66 6.41 -0.36
N CYS A 27 -3.47 6.11 -0.89
CA CYS A 27 -3.31 5.19 -2.02
C CYS A 27 -4.26 5.51 -3.22
N THR A 28 -4.64 6.78 -3.36
CA THR A 28 -5.53 7.25 -4.42
C THR A 28 -4.83 7.10 -5.78
N GLY A 29 -5.60 6.75 -6.82
CA GLY A 29 -5.07 6.51 -8.17
C GLY A 29 -4.47 7.76 -8.83
N ASN A 30 -4.13 7.66 -10.13
CA ASN A 30 -3.50 8.75 -10.90
C ASN A 30 -4.43 9.95 -11.20
N ALA A 31 -5.50 10.16 -10.44
CA ALA A 31 -6.53 11.16 -10.75
C ALA A 31 -6.01 12.62 -10.74
N TYR A 32 -4.76 12.83 -10.33
CA TYR A 32 -4.19 14.15 -10.11
C TYR A 32 -2.74 14.33 -10.61
N CYS A 33 -2.23 13.38 -11.38
CA CYS A 33 -0.98 13.57 -12.11
C CYS A 33 -1.28 13.66 -13.60
N ASP A 34 -1.28 14.91 -14.07
CA ASP A 34 -1.66 15.28 -15.44
C ASP A 34 -0.50 15.16 -16.45
N ILE A 35 0.63 14.59 -16.03
CA ILE A 35 1.84 14.49 -16.86
C ILE A 35 2.17 13.03 -17.15
N SER A 36 2.71 12.77 -18.34
CA SER A 36 3.23 11.46 -18.70
C SER A 36 4.61 11.22 -18.08
N TYR A 37 5.08 9.97 -18.12
CA TYR A 37 6.45 9.65 -17.72
C TYR A 37 7.50 10.39 -18.55
N LYS A 38 7.22 10.61 -19.84
CA LYS A 38 8.11 11.36 -20.72
C LYS A 38 8.24 12.82 -20.26
N ASP A 39 7.11 13.46 -19.99
CA ASP A 39 7.08 14.84 -19.49
C ASP A 39 7.78 14.96 -18.15
N TYR A 40 7.58 13.98 -17.25
CA TYR A 40 8.31 13.90 -15.98
C TYR A 40 9.83 13.84 -16.19
N MET A 41 10.31 12.99 -17.09
CA MET A 41 11.74 12.85 -17.37
C MET A 41 12.34 14.10 -17.98
N GLU A 42 11.62 14.76 -18.90
CA GLU A 42 12.04 16.04 -19.47
C GLU A 42 12.14 17.12 -18.39
N LEU A 43 11.11 17.27 -17.55
CA LEU A 43 11.09 18.23 -16.45
C LEU A 43 12.19 17.96 -15.41
N LYS A 44 12.45 16.68 -15.10
CA LYS A 44 13.47 16.27 -14.14
C LYS A 44 14.89 16.40 -14.69
N SER A 45 15.06 16.28 -16.00
CA SER A 45 16.37 16.45 -16.65
C SER A 45 16.84 17.91 -16.68
N ARG A 46 15.91 18.87 -16.55
CA ARG A 46 16.24 20.28 -16.41
C ARG A 46 16.82 20.55 -15.03
N SER A 47 17.78 21.48 -14.95
CA SER A 47 18.29 21.98 -13.67
C SER A 47 17.12 22.43 -12.79
N GLU A 48 17.11 22.01 -11.52
CA GLU A 48 16.07 22.41 -10.55
C GLU A 48 16.00 23.94 -10.38
N ALA A 49 17.10 24.65 -10.62
CA ALA A 49 17.13 26.11 -10.58
C ALA A 49 16.37 26.75 -11.76
N ASN A 50 16.26 26.05 -12.88
CA ASN A 50 15.58 26.52 -14.09
C ASN A 50 14.08 26.20 -14.08
N ASN A 51 13.64 25.28 -13.23
CA ASN A 51 12.23 24.89 -13.13
C ASN A 51 11.44 25.97 -12.39
N SER A 52 10.35 26.41 -13.01
CA SER A 52 9.36 27.29 -12.40
C SER A 52 8.74 26.64 -11.15
N TYR A 53 8.16 27.46 -10.28
CA TYR A 53 7.44 26.97 -9.09
C TYR A 53 6.36 25.92 -9.43
N PHE A 54 5.65 26.11 -10.54
CA PHE A 54 4.61 25.19 -10.99
C PHE A 54 5.20 23.86 -11.48
N GLU A 55 6.29 23.88 -12.25
CA GLU A 55 6.98 22.68 -12.70
C GLU A 55 7.51 21.86 -11.51
N LYS A 56 8.07 22.52 -10.49
CA LYS A 56 8.49 21.86 -9.24
C LYS A 56 7.34 21.13 -8.54
N LYS A 57 6.15 21.74 -8.48
CA LYS A 57 4.96 21.08 -7.92
C LYS A 57 4.48 19.90 -8.77
N VAL A 58 4.57 20.02 -10.09
CA VAL A 58 4.20 18.95 -11.02
C VAL A 58 5.12 17.74 -10.85
N ILE A 59 6.44 17.96 -10.79
CA ILE A 59 7.44 16.92 -10.48
C ILE A 59 7.12 16.25 -9.13
N ARG A 60 6.91 17.05 -8.07
CA ARG A 60 6.61 16.53 -6.72
C ARG A 60 5.35 15.66 -6.69
N ARG A 61 4.28 16.08 -7.37
CA ARG A 61 3.03 15.30 -7.46
C ARG A 61 3.25 13.96 -8.16
N TYR A 62 4.05 13.94 -9.22
CA TYR A 62 4.41 12.71 -9.94
C TYR A 62 5.22 11.75 -9.06
N GLU A 63 6.17 12.26 -8.28
CA GLU A 63 6.94 11.45 -7.34
C GLU A 63 6.08 10.84 -6.23
N LEU A 64 5.15 11.63 -5.67
CA LEU A 64 4.18 11.13 -4.70
C LEU A 64 3.28 10.03 -5.30
N TRP A 65 2.83 10.21 -6.54
CA TRP A 65 2.06 9.20 -7.24
C TRP A 65 2.85 7.89 -7.43
N MET A 66 4.10 7.97 -7.90
CA MET A 66 4.96 6.78 -8.06
C MET A 66 5.15 6.04 -6.73
N GLN A 67 5.40 6.77 -5.63
CA GLN A 67 5.55 6.16 -4.31
C GLN A 67 4.27 5.43 -3.87
N ASN A 68 3.11 6.02 -4.10
CA ASN A 68 1.82 5.38 -3.82
C ASN A 68 1.59 4.13 -4.68
N ALA A 69 1.91 4.18 -5.97
CA ALA A 69 1.80 3.03 -6.86
C ALA A 69 2.69 1.87 -6.35
N ILE A 70 3.93 2.15 -5.95
CA ILE A 70 4.83 1.16 -5.35
C ILE A 70 4.24 0.57 -4.07
N ARG A 71 3.68 1.39 -3.17
CA ARG A 71 3.04 0.92 -1.93
C ARG A 71 1.85 0.01 -2.22
N ARG A 72 1.01 0.34 -3.21
CA ARG A 72 -0.12 -0.50 -3.64
C ARG A 72 0.35 -1.86 -4.13
N VAL A 73 1.38 -1.91 -4.96
CA VAL A 73 1.97 -3.16 -5.44
C VAL A 73 2.53 -3.98 -4.28
N LYS A 74 3.22 -3.36 -3.32
CA LYS A 74 3.72 -4.05 -2.12
C LYS A 74 2.58 -4.65 -1.30
N ARG A 75 1.52 -3.89 -1.01
CA ARG A 75 0.33 -4.38 -0.28
C ARG A 75 -0.36 -5.54 -1.03
N ALA A 76 -0.56 -5.41 -2.34
CA ALA A 76 -1.14 -6.49 -3.14
C ALA A 76 -0.29 -7.77 -3.11
N ARG A 77 1.04 -7.64 -3.17
CA ARG A 77 1.97 -8.79 -3.03
C ARG A 77 1.86 -9.44 -1.65
N GLU A 78 1.76 -8.66 -0.59
CA GLU A 78 1.61 -9.16 0.77
C GLU A 78 0.28 -9.90 0.95
N ILE A 79 -0.83 -9.32 0.49
CA ILE A 79 -2.15 -9.97 0.49
C ILE A 79 -2.09 -11.27 -0.32
N GLY A 80 -1.45 -11.25 -1.50
CA GLY A 80 -1.26 -12.46 -2.31
C GLY A 80 -0.45 -13.56 -1.61
N ARG A 81 0.53 -13.20 -0.78
CA ARG A 81 1.25 -14.18 0.08
C ARG A 81 0.33 -14.77 1.15
N LYS A 82 -0.48 -13.95 1.82
CA LYS A 82 -1.44 -14.39 2.83
C LYS A 82 -2.49 -15.34 2.23
N ILE A 83 -3.05 -15.00 1.07
CA ILE A 83 -4.01 -15.86 0.35
C ILE A 83 -3.38 -17.21 0.00
N ARG A 84 -2.13 -17.22 -0.51
CA ARG A 84 -1.43 -18.49 -0.80
C ARG A 84 -1.22 -19.33 0.45
N ALA A 85 -0.82 -18.73 1.57
CA ALA A 85 -0.64 -19.45 2.82
C ALA A 85 -1.97 -20.07 3.31
N VAL A 86 -3.06 -19.30 3.26
CA VAL A 86 -4.40 -19.81 3.61
C VAL A 86 -4.81 -20.97 2.70
N LYS A 87 -4.56 -20.89 1.38
CA LYS A 87 -4.85 -21.97 0.44
C LYS A 87 -4.09 -23.25 0.78
N VAL A 88 -2.79 -23.15 1.09
CA VAL A 88 -1.97 -24.31 1.49
C VAL A 88 -2.50 -24.95 2.78
N ILE A 89 -2.87 -24.13 3.78
CA ILE A 89 -3.46 -24.62 5.03
C ILE A 89 -4.79 -25.33 4.76
N GLN A 90 -5.66 -24.74 3.93
CA GLN A 90 -6.95 -25.34 3.56
C GLN A 90 -6.77 -26.68 2.85
N GLU A 91 -5.85 -26.77 1.88
CA GLU A 91 -5.54 -28.01 1.16
C GLU A 91 -5.03 -29.10 2.12
N LYS A 92 -4.12 -28.76 3.03
CA LYS A 92 -3.64 -29.69 4.06
C LYS A 92 -4.75 -30.13 5.00
N TRP A 93 -5.62 -29.22 5.40
CA TRP A 93 -6.77 -29.55 6.24
C TRP A 93 -7.73 -30.55 5.58
N LEU A 94 -8.01 -30.37 4.29
CA LEU A 94 -8.83 -31.32 3.51
C LEU A 94 -8.15 -32.69 3.37
N GLU A 95 -6.83 -32.72 3.13
CA GLU A 95 -6.05 -33.95 3.10
C GLU A 95 -6.17 -34.71 4.43
N TYR A 96 -6.00 -34.02 5.56
CA TYR A 96 -6.16 -34.60 6.90
C TYR A 96 -7.58 -35.12 7.17
N PHE A 97 -8.61 -34.36 6.77
CA PHE A 97 -10.00 -34.70 7.07
C PHE A 97 -10.48 -35.94 6.30
N TYR A 98 -10.10 -36.08 5.03
CA TYR A 98 -10.62 -37.14 4.16
C TYR A 98 -9.68 -38.35 3.98
N ARG A 99 -8.40 -38.25 4.31
CA ARG A 99 -7.43 -39.35 4.23
C ARG A 99 -6.48 -39.38 5.45
N PRO A 100 -6.98 -39.68 6.65
CA PRO A 100 -6.14 -39.76 7.85
C PRO A 100 -5.21 -40.99 7.86
N ASP A 101 -5.49 -42.00 7.02
CA ASP A 101 -4.91 -43.35 7.07
C ASP A 101 -3.39 -43.41 6.81
N GLY A 102 -2.77 -42.30 6.38
CA GLY A 102 -1.33 -42.18 6.14
C GLY A 102 -0.51 -41.53 7.26
N LEU A 103 -1.13 -41.11 8.37
CA LEU A 103 -0.45 -40.43 9.50
C LEU A 103 -0.44 -41.30 10.75
N CYS A 104 0.68 -41.29 11.47
CA CYS A 104 0.76 -41.93 12.78
C CYS A 104 -0.16 -41.18 13.77
N ALA A 105 -0.83 -41.90 14.68
CA ALA A 105 -1.77 -41.31 15.64
C ALA A 105 -1.16 -40.17 16.49
N SER A 106 0.15 -40.22 16.73
CA SER A 106 0.90 -39.15 17.39
C SER A 106 1.00 -37.87 16.57
N GLU A 107 1.15 -37.96 15.25
CA GLU A 107 1.20 -36.81 14.33
C GLU A 107 -0.17 -36.14 14.23
N LEU A 108 -1.24 -36.95 14.24
CA LEU A 108 -2.62 -36.47 14.26
C LEU A 108 -2.90 -35.70 15.56
N ALA A 109 -2.49 -36.23 16.72
CA ALA A 109 -2.66 -35.57 18.01
C ALA A 109 -1.91 -34.22 18.10
N LEU A 110 -0.68 -34.17 17.58
CA LEU A 110 0.13 -32.95 17.55
C LEU A 110 -0.51 -31.87 16.65
N HIS A 111 -1.09 -32.28 15.53
CA HIS A 111 -1.81 -31.37 14.64
C HIS A 111 -3.08 -30.80 15.27
N TYR A 112 -3.86 -31.62 15.98
CA TYR A 112 -5.04 -31.14 16.70
C TYR A 112 -4.69 -30.14 17.81
N GLN A 113 -3.60 -30.37 18.54
CA GLN A 113 -3.10 -29.41 19.54
C GLN A 113 -2.73 -28.06 18.90
N LEU A 114 -2.02 -28.08 17.77
CA LEU A 114 -1.65 -26.86 17.04
C LEU A 114 -2.86 -26.11 16.50
N LEU A 115 -3.84 -26.82 15.92
CA LEU A 115 -5.10 -26.22 15.45
C LEU A 115 -5.91 -25.60 16.60
N TRP A 116 -5.92 -26.26 17.76
CA TRP A 116 -6.60 -25.75 18.95
C TRP A 116 -5.93 -24.46 19.47
N ALA A 117 -4.60 -24.43 19.53
CA ALA A 117 -3.83 -23.24 19.92
C ALA A 117 -4.08 -22.05 18.98
N ILE A 118 -4.04 -22.27 17.67
CA ILE A 118 -4.34 -21.23 16.66
C ILE A 118 -5.76 -20.68 16.86
N ARG A 119 -6.74 -21.55 17.16
CA ARG A 119 -8.13 -21.16 17.37
C ARG A 119 -8.31 -20.31 18.63
N GLU A 120 -7.58 -20.62 19.71
CA GLU A 120 -7.58 -19.83 20.94
C GLU A 120 -6.93 -18.46 20.74
N GLU A 121 -5.81 -18.37 20.02
CA GLU A 121 -5.21 -17.05 19.69
C GLU A 121 -6.14 -16.18 18.84
N MET A 122 -6.81 -16.76 17.84
CA MET A 122 -7.81 -16.01 17.06
C MET A 122 -9.01 -15.54 17.90
N ARG A 123 -9.39 -16.29 18.95
CA ARG A 123 -10.44 -15.85 19.89
C ARG A 123 -9.99 -14.66 20.73
N GLN A 124 -8.75 -14.65 21.19
CA GLN A 124 -8.22 -13.54 21.99
C GLN A 124 -8.15 -12.24 21.17
N ILE A 125 -7.75 -12.31 19.90
CA ILE A 125 -7.70 -11.13 19.01
C ILE A 125 -9.09 -10.52 18.76
N ASN A 126 -10.14 -11.35 18.68
CA ASN A 126 -11.51 -10.88 18.41
C ASN A 126 -12.25 -10.33 19.63
N ASN A 127 -11.73 -10.55 20.84
CA ASN A 127 -12.31 -10.08 22.10
C ASN A 127 -11.64 -8.81 22.65
N VAL A 128 -10.77 -8.16 21.87
CA VAL A 128 -10.10 -6.87 22.15
C VAL A 128 -10.63 -5.82 21.17
#